data_AF-A0A0G1TZI8-F1
#
_entry.id   AF-A0A0G1TZI8-F1
#
_cell.length_a   1.000
_cell.length_b   1.000
_cell.length_c   1.000
_cell.angle_alpha   90.00
_cell.angle_beta   90.00
_cell.angle_gamma   90.00
#
_symmetry.space_group_name_H-M   'P 1'
#
loop_
_entity.id
_entity.type
_entity.pdbx_description
1 polymer ?
#
loop_
_entity_poly.entity_id
_entity_poly.type
_entity_poly.pdbx_seq_one_letter_code
_entity_poly.pdbx_strand_id
1 'polypeptide(L)'
;MKIFVVDDDSEDRQLIEDTFIGHDAEIEFANDADSAVKRLGEEGANFDKVIYDGLFGEWKKVHQAAQERSLSTLLYTGDLMILAEATKKGIPRLDKAAPHSSTELENIIFPPTGSVETK
;
A
#
# COMPACT_ATOMS: atom_id res chain seq x y z
N MET A 1 0.92 8.89 -12.15
CA MET A 1 0.21 8.37 -10.94
C MET A 1 1.14 8.60 -9.75
N LYS A 2 0.64 8.96 -8.57
CA LYS A 2 1.46 9.20 -7.38
C LYS A 2 1.17 8.18 -6.28
N ILE A 3 2.18 7.45 -5.84
CA ILE A 3 2.05 6.40 -4.81
C ILE A 3 2.80 6.82 -3.57
N PHE A 4 2.18 6.56 -2.42
CA PHE A 4 2.82 6.70 -1.14
C PHE A 4 3.10 5.34 -0.53
N VAL A 5 4.36 5.05 -0.23
CA VAL A 5 4.81 3.79 0.35
C VAL A 5 5.26 4.02 1.78
N VAL A 6 4.73 3.23 2.71
CA VAL A 6 5.03 3.33 4.14
C VAL A 6 5.58 2.00 4.61
N ASP A 7 6.89 1.89 4.66
CA ASP A 7 7.62 0.66 5.00
C ASP A 7 8.93 1.09 5.63
N ASP A 8 9.45 0.50 6.70
CA ASP A 8 10.78 0.82 7.25
C ASP A 8 11.91 0.05 6.54
N ASP A 9 11.57 -1.04 5.85
CA ASP A 9 12.55 -1.90 5.21
C ASP A 9 12.92 -1.37 3.82
N SER A 10 14.22 -1.08 3.63
CA SER A 10 14.73 -0.56 2.36
C SER A 10 14.68 -1.57 1.22
N GLU A 11 14.78 -2.88 1.51
CA GLU A 11 14.71 -3.93 0.50
C GLU A 11 13.29 -4.06 -0.05
N ASP A 12 12.28 -4.03 0.84
CA ASP A 12 10.88 -4.06 0.43
C ASP A 12 10.49 -2.81 -0.37
N ARG A 13 11.01 -1.63 0.01
CA ARG A 13 10.84 -0.41 -0.79
C ARG A 13 11.43 -0.56 -2.18
N GLN A 14 12.65 -1.10 -2.29
CA GLN A 14 13.29 -1.30 -3.59
C GLN A 14 12.48 -2.27 -4.45
N LEU A 15 11.96 -3.35 -3.87
CA LEU A 15 11.11 -4.30 -4.59
C LEU A 15 9.82 -3.62 -5.12
N ILE A 16 9.21 -2.79 -4.29
CA ILE A 16 8.05 -1.98 -4.67
C ILE A 16 8.47 -1.07 -5.83
N GLU A 17 9.51 -0.23 -5.68
CA GLU A 17 10.04 0.64 -6.75
C GLU A 17 10.29 -0.10 -8.07
N ASP A 18 10.95 -1.26 -8.01
CA ASP A 18 11.29 -2.07 -9.17
C ASP A 18 10.04 -2.52 -9.94
N THR A 19 8.93 -2.77 -9.21
CA THR A 19 7.62 -3.08 -9.80
C THR A 19 7.05 -1.89 -10.59
N PHE A 20 7.47 -0.66 -10.28
CA PHE A 20 7.00 0.57 -10.94
C PHE A 20 7.94 1.10 -12.03
N ILE A 21 9.16 0.56 -12.20
CA ILE A 21 10.13 1.10 -13.18
C ILE A 21 9.57 1.17 -14.61
N GLY A 22 8.60 0.31 -14.96
CA GLY A 22 7.91 0.32 -16.25
C GLY A 22 6.68 1.26 -16.34
N HIS A 23 6.31 1.92 -15.26
CA HIS A 23 5.12 2.76 -15.14
C HIS A 23 5.52 4.22 -14.89
N ASP A 24 4.76 5.17 -15.46
CA ASP A 24 4.91 6.61 -15.20
C ASP A 24 4.33 6.97 -13.82
N ALA A 25 4.95 6.40 -12.79
CA ALA A 25 4.56 6.48 -11.39
C ALA A 25 5.60 7.26 -10.58
N GLU A 26 5.14 8.26 -9.86
CA GLU A 26 5.92 8.97 -8.85
C GLU A 26 5.74 8.27 -7.50
N ILE A 27 6.84 7.91 -6.84
CA ILE A 27 6.79 7.22 -5.54
C ILE A 27 7.36 8.13 -4.46
N GLU A 28 6.68 8.19 -3.33
CA GLU A 28 7.13 8.89 -2.13
C GLU A 28 7.11 7.92 -0.94
N PHE A 29 8.05 8.08 -0.01
CA PHE A 29 8.23 7.16 1.13
C PHE A 29 8.00 7.82 2.48
N ALA A 30 7.48 7.04 3.41
CA ALA A 30 7.58 7.30 4.84
C ALA A 30 8.15 6.08 5.57
N ASN A 31 8.92 6.35 6.61
CA ASN A 31 9.61 5.33 7.40
C ASN A 31 8.85 5.02 8.70
N ASP A 32 7.71 5.66 8.96
CA ASP A 32 6.92 5.44 10.16
C ASP A 32 5.47 5.90 10.02
N ALA A 33 4.60 5.37 10.90
CA ALA A 33 3.17 5.66 10.88
C ALA A 33 2.86 7.14 11.16
N ASP A 34 3.59 7.80 12.07
CA ASP A 34 3.32 9.19 12.42
C ASP A 34 3.74 10.14 11.29
N SER A 35 4.90 9.91 10.67
CA SER A 35 5.34 10.65 9.48
C SER A 35 4.43 10.40 8.29
N ALA A 36 3.94 9.17 8.11
CA ALA A 36 2.96 8.84 7.09
C ALA A 36 1.62 9.57 7.30
N VAL A 37 1.05 9.52 8.51
CA VAL A 37 -0.20 10.21 8.84
C VAL A 37 -0.05 11.72 8.69
N LYS A 38 1.07 12.29 9.17
CA LYS A 38 1.37 13.71 8.99
C LYS A 38 1.41 14.06 7.50
N ARG A 39 2.15 13.29 6.70
CA ARG A 39 2.32 13.54 5.27
C ARG A 39 1.01 13.41 4.51
N LEU A 40 0.24 12.38 4.81
CA LEU A 40 -1.13 12.23 4.31
C LEU A 40 -1.97 13.44 4.68
N GLY A 41 -1.75 14.04 5.85
CA GLY A 41 -2.42 15.22 6.38
C GLY A 41 -2.11 16.57 5.69
N GLU A 42 -1.02 16.67 4.94
CA GLU A 42 -0.56 17.95 4.40
C GLU A 42 -1.40 18.48 3.22
N GLU A 43 -1.43 19.81 3.07
CA GLU A 43 -1.98 20.46 1.88
C GLU A 43 -1.08 20.15 0.68
N GLY A 44 -1.65 19.63 -0.41
CA GLY A 44 -0.89 19.19 -1.58
C GLY A 44 -0.43 17.72 -1.55
N ALA A 45 -0.79 16.96 -0.52
CA ALA A 45 -0.65 15.51 -0.49
C ALA A 45 -1.66 14.83 -1.44
N ASN A 46 -1.37 14.87 -2.75
CA ASN A 46 -2.19 14.26 -3.80
C ASN A 46 -1.60 12.90 -4.19
N PHE A 47 -2.04 11.85 -3.50
CA PHE A 47 -1.68 10.47 -3.83
C PHE A 47 -2.86 9.75 -4.48
N ASP A 48 -2.59 8.81 -5.37
CA ASP A 48 -3.60 7.93 -5.95
C ASP A 48 -3.76 6.64 -5.13
N LYS A 49 -2.66 6.19 -4.51
CA LYS A 49 -2.60 4.95 -3.73
C LYS A 49 -1.63 5.06 -2.55
N VAL A 50 -1.97 4.38 -1.45
CA VAL A 50 -1.09 4.17 -0.29
C VAL A 50 -0.81 2.68 -0.13
N ILE A 51 0.46 2.31 -0.13
CA ILE A 51 0.94 0.96 0.21
C ILE A 51 1.62 1.07 1.57
N TYR A 52 1.27 0.21 2.53
CA TYR A 52 1.85 0.29 3.87
C TYR A 52 2.11 -1.08 4.47
N ASP A 53 3.17 -1.20 5.28
CA ASP A 53 3.50 -2.41 6.02
C ASP A 53 2.66 -2.57 7.28
N GLY A 54 2.33 -3.82 7.60
CA GLY A 54 1.77 -4.27 8.87
C GLY A 54 2.75 -4.20 10.04
N LEU A 55 4.06 -4.33 9.80
CA LEU A 55 5.07 -4.42 10.87
C LEU A 55 5.21 -3.13 11.72
N PHE A 56 4.56 -2.05 11.31
CA PHE A 56 4.45 -0.83 12.11
C PHE A 56 3.65 -0.97 13.41
N GLY A 57 2.93 -2.07 13.66
CA GLY A 57 2.02 -2.22 14.80
C GLY A 57 0.83 -1.24 14.82
N GLU A 58 0.89 -0.21 13.98
CA GLU A 58 -0.03 0.92 13.87
C GLU A 58 -0.52 1.12 12.43
N TRP A 59 -0.41 0.10 11.57
CA TRP A 59 -0.96 0.11 10.20
C TRP A 59 -2.42 0.58 10.14
N LYS A 60 -3.17 0.39 11.22
CA LYS A 60 -4.55 0.88 11.39
C LYS A 60 -4.63 2.42 11.32
N LYS A 61 -3.67 3.14 11.89
CA LYS A 61 -3.60 4.61 11.83
C LYS A 61 -3.39 5.08 10.40
N VAL A 62 -2.43 4.48 9.70
CA VAL A 62 -2.13 4.80 8.29
C VAL A 62 -3.34 4.49 7.41
N HIS A 63 -3.95 3.32 7.60
CA HIS A 63 -5.17 2.93 6.87
C HIS A 63 -6.31 3.92 7.10
N GLN A 64 -6.57 4.31 8.35
CA GLN A 64 -7.62 5.28 8.69
C GLN A 64 -7.34 6.65 8.04
N ALA A 65 -6.11 7.17 8.15
CA ALA A 65 -5.75 8.46 7.55
C ALA A 65 -5.90 8.44 6.02
N ALA A 66 -5.57 7.33 5.37
CA ALA A 66 -5.78 7.14 3.93
C ALA A 66 -7.27 7.08 3.56
N GLN A 67 -8.09 6.38 4.35
CA GLN A 67 -9.54 6.29 4.14
C GLN A 67 -10.26 7.63 4.31
N GLU A 68 -9.87 8.42 5.31
CA GLU A 68 -10.40 9.78 5.53
C GLU A 68 -10.18 10.69 4.31
N ARG A 69 -9.20 10.36 3.46
CA ARG A 69 -8.90 11.02 2.18
C ARG A 69 -9.39 10.26 0.95
N SER A 70 -10.17 9.20 1.13
CA SER A 70 -10.69 8.35 0.05
C SER A 70 -9.60 7.78 -0.86
N LEU A 71 -8.41 7.52 -0.31
CA LEU A 71 -7.29 6.96 -1.05
C LEU A 71 -7.42 5.44 -1.18
N SER A 72 -7.01 4.92 -2.34
CA SER A 72 -6.85 3.47 -2.52
C SER A 72 -5.73 2.97 -1.61
N THR A 73 -5.93 1.83 -0.96
CA THR A 73 -4.98 1.28 0.03
C THR A 73 -4.58 -0.15 -0.31
N LEU A 74 -3.36 -0.53 0.03
CA LEU A 74 -2.87 -1.91 0.01
C LEU A 74 -1.99 -2.15 1.24
N LEU A 75 -2.42 -3.06 2.12
CA LEU A 75 -1.59 -3.53 3.22
C LEU A 75 -0.63 -4.61 2.71
N TYR A 76 0.67 -4.35 2.77
CA TYR A 76 1.71 -5.29 2.32
C TYR A 76 2.47 -5.81 3.53
N THR A 77 2.25 -7.05 3.96
CA THR A 77 2.88 -7.56 5.19
C THR A 77 3.09 -9.07 5.17
N GLY A 78 4.07 -9.58 5.91
CA GLY A 78 4.26 -11.02 6.13
C GLY A 78 3.64 -11.55 7.44
N ASP A 79 3.05 -10.67 8.26
CA ASP A 79 2.46 -11.07 9.54
C ASP A 79 1.08 -11.71 9.35
N LEU A 80 0.98 -13.01 9.65
CA LEU A 80 -0.26 -13.79 9.50
C LEU A 80 -1.44 -13.26 10.34
N MET A 81 -1.18 -12.71 11.52
CA MET A 81 -2.24 -12.15 12.38
C MET A 81 -2.80 -10.86 11.78
N ILE A 82 -1.92 -10.03 11.23
CA ILE A 82 -2.30 -8.81 10.52
C ILE A 82 -3.05 -9.14 9.23
N LEU A 83 -2.58 -10.12 8.45
CA LEU A 83 -3.25 -10.59 7.24
C LEU A 83 -4.67 -11.12 7.56
N ALA A 84 -4.82 -11.88 8.64
CA ALA A 84 -6.12 -12.37 9.08
C ALA A 84 -7.04 -11.23 9.53
N GLU A 85 -6.52 -10.21 10.21
CA GLU A 85 -7.31 -9.03 10.59
C GLU A 85 -7.76 -8.22 9.36
N ALA A 86 -6.85 -7.96 8.42
CA ALA A 86 -7.15 -7.27 7.18
C ALA A 86 -8.21 -8.02 6.34
N THR A 87 -8.14 -9.36 6.32
CA THR A 87 -9.20 -10.21 5.72
C THR A 87 -10.56 -9.94 6.33
N LYS A 88 -10.67 -9.99 7.66
CA LYS A 88 -11.93 -9.81 8.39
C LYS A 88 -12.53 -8.43 8.17
N LYS A 89 -11.69 -7.42 7.95
CA LYS A 89 -12.08 -6.02 7.72
C LYS A 89 -12.30 -5.68 6.24
N GLY A 90 -12.06 -6.61 5.32
CA GLY A 90 -12.16 -6.35 3.88
C GLY A 90 -11.09 -5.38 3.35
N ILE A 91 -9.96 -5.28 4.04
CA ILE A 91 -8.84 -4.42 3.63
C ILE A 91 -8.05 -5.13 2.53
N PRO A 92 -7.82 -4.48 1.37
CA PRO A 92 -6.94 -5.01 0.35
C PRO A 92 -5.55 -5.26 0.94
N ARG A 93 -5.01 -6.46 0.72
CA ARG A 93 -3.77 -6.90 1.35
C ARG A 93 -2.98 -7.82 0.44
N LEU A 94 -1.68 -7.88 0.68
CA LEU A 94 -0.74 -8.76 0.02
C LEU A 94 0.23 -9.36 1.06
N ASP A 95 0.47 -10.67 0.95
CA ASP A 95 1.33 -11.42 1.87
C ASP A 95 2.80 -11.37 1.40
N LYS A 96 3.69 -10.66 2.09
CA LYS A 96 5.12 -10.59 1.76
C LYS A 96 5.79 -11.97 1.69
N ALA A 97 5.31 -12.94 2.46
CA ALA A 97 5.94 -14.26 2.57
C ALA A 97 5.55 -15.22 1.45
N ALA A 98 4.51 -14.92 0.68
CA ALA A 98 4.14 -15.70 -0.49
C ALA A 98 5.04 -15.34 -1.68
N PRO A 99 5.54 -16.31 -2.45
CA PRO A 99 6.29 -16.03 -3.67
C PRO A 99 5.34 -15.38 -4.68
N HIS A 100 5.44 -14.07 -4.86
CA HIS A 100 4.72 -13.35 -5.91
C HIS A 100 5.61 -13.21 -7.13
N SER A 101 5.05 -13.46 -8.31
CA SER A 101 5.66 -12.94 -9.53
C SER A 101 5.53 -11.41 -9.57
N SER A 102 6.48 -10.72 -10.19
CA SER A 102 6.38 -9.26 -10.42
C SER A 102 5.07 -8.88 -11.10
N THR A 103 4.54 -9.74 -11.96
CA THR A 103 3.25 -9.57 -12.64
C THR A 103 2.04 -9.66 -11.71
N GLU A 104 2.07 -10.51 -10.67
CA GLU A 104 0.99 -10.57 -9.67
C GLU A 104 0.99 -9.34 -8.77
N LEU A 105 2.18 -8.90 -8.34
CA LEU A 105 2.38 -7.64 -7.64
C LEU A 105 1.83 -6.47 -8.46
N GLU A 106 2.21 -6.39 -9.73
CA GLU A 106 1.75 -5.36 -10.67
C GLU A 106 0.23 -5.37 -10.82
N ASN A 107 -0.42 -6.51 -11.01
CA ASN A 107 -1.88 -6.58 -11.16
C ASN A 107 -2.66 -6.20 -9.90
N ILE A 108 -2.07 -6.36 -8.71
CA ILE A 108 -2.71 -5.98 -7.44
C ILE A 108 -2.47 -4.48 -7.16
N ILE A 109 -1.29 -4.01 -7.53
CA ILE A 109 -0.88 -2.61 -7.41
C ILE A 109 -1.66 -1.74 -8.41
N PHE A 110 -1.72 -2.20 -9.65
CA PHE A 110 -2.39 -1.63 -10.80
C PHE A 110 -3.46 -2.60 -11.30
N PRO A 111 -4.59 -2.75 -10.61
CA PRO A 111 -5.68 -3.55 -11.14
C PRO A 111 -6.03 -3.02 -12.53
N PRO A 112 -5.97 -3.86 -13.59
CA PRO A 112 -6.34 -3.41 -14.93
C PRO A 112 -7.73 -2.82 -14.83
N THR A 113 -7.92 -1.60 -15.35
CA THR A 113 -9.23 -0.94 -15.37
C THR A 113 -10.15 -1.77 -16.25
N GLY A 114 -10.82 -2.75 -15.64
CA GLY A 114 -11.51 -3.83 -16.33
C GLY A 114 -12.54 -4.46 -15.39
N SER A 115 -13.74 -3.88 -15.45
CA SER A 115 -15.02 -4.46 -15.05
C SER A 115 -15.26 -4.69 -13.55
N VAL A 116 -15.89 -3.68 -12.95
CA VAL A 116 -16.99 -3.93 -12.00
C VAL A 116 -18.03 -4.81 -12.72
N GLU A 117 -17.90 -6.12 -12.67
CA GLU A 117 -19.07 -6.98 -12.82
C GLU A 117 -19.81 -6.96 -11.49
N THR A 118 -20.81 -6.08 -11.44
CA THR A 118 -21.94 -6.17 -10.53
C THR A 118 -22.48 -7.60 -10.52
N LYS A 119 -22.50 -8.23 -9.35
CA LYS A 119 -23.42 -9.34 -9.04
C LYS A 119 -24.25 -8.97 -7.82
#